data_AF-A0A383B6H9-F1
#
_entry.id   AF-A0A383B6H9-F1
#
_cell.length_a   1.000
_cell.length_b   1.000
_cell.length_c   1.000
_cell.angle_alpha   90.00
_cell.angle_beta   90.00
_cell.angle_gamma   90.00
#
_symmetry.space_group_name_H-M   'P 1'
#
loop_
_entity.id
_entity.type
_entity.pdbx_description
1 polymer ?
#
loop_
_entity_poly.entity_id
_entity_poly.type
_entity_poly.pdbx_seq_one_letter_code
_entity_poly.pdbx_strand_id
1 'polypeptide(L)' 'HMVVHGILHMLGYDHDDLGAANKMESIEIEFLEKIGIKNPYI' A
#
# COMPACT_ATOMS: atom_id res chain seq x y z
N HIS A 1 0.64 5.07 6.13
CA HIS A 1 0.83 3.62 6.01
C HIS A 1 -0.37 2.88 6.60
N MET A 2 -0.39 2.50 7.89
CA MET A 2 -1.42 1.65 8.51
C MET A 2 -2.91 1.91 8.15
N VAL A 3 -3.36 3.17 8.09
CA VAL A 3 -4.74 3.47 7.67
C VAL A 3 -4.97 3.14 6.19
N VAL A 4 -4.04 3.53 5.32
CA VAL A 4 -4.08 3.26 3.87
C VAL A 4 -3.97 1.76 3.63
N HIS A 5 -3.04 1.11 4.30
CA HIS A 5 -2.87 -0.34 4.29
C HIS A 5 -4.16 -1.09 4.67
N GLY A 6 -4.80 -0.69 5.78
CA GLY A 6 -6.08 -1.26 6.21
C GLY A 6 -7.22 -1.03 5.20
N ILE A 7 -7.29 0.15 4.57
CA ILE A 7 -8.25 0.45 3.51
C ILE A 7 -8.01 -0.45 2.29
N LEU A 8 -6.75 -0.67 1.90
CA LEU A 8 -6.40 -1.55 0.79
C LEU A 8 -6.85 -2.99 1.06
N HIS A 9 -6.68 -3.50 2.28
CA HIS A 9 -7.23 -4.80 2.67
C HIS A 9 -8.77 -4.85 2.58
N MET A 10 -9.46 -3.81 3.05
CA MET A 10 -10.93 -3.73 2.93
C MET A 10 -11.42 -3.70 1.47
N LEU A 11 -10.58 -3.19 0.56
CA LEU A 11 -10.84 -3.17 -0.88
C LEU A 11 -10.44 -4.49 -1.58
N GLY A 12 -9.93 -5.47 -0.85
CA GLY A 12 -9.56 -6.79 -1.37
C GLY A 12 -8.15 -6.87 -1.96
N TYR A 13 -7.29 -5.90 -1.68
CA TYR A 13 -5.86 -6.05 -1.91
C TYR A 13 -5.24 -6.87 -0.77
N ASP A 14 -4.31 -7.74 -1.14
CA ASP A 14 -3.60 -8.58 -0.19
C ASP A 14 -2.11 -8.60 -0.53
N HIS A 15 -1.33 -9.20 0.35
CA HIS A 15 0.12 -9.32 0.22
C HIS A 15 0.62 -10.73 0.61
N ASP A 16 -0.21 -11.76 0.39
CA ASP A 16 0.10 -13.17 0.65
C ASP A 16 1.18 -13.75 -0.27
N ASP A 17 1.36 -13.17 -1.46
CA ASP A 17 2.44 -13.51 -2.39
C ASP A 17 3.14 -12.24 -2.90
N LEU A 18 4.33 -12.42 -3.47
CA LEU A 18 5.16 -11.31 -3.92
C LEU A 18 4.48 -10.42 -4.97
N GLY A 19 3.69 -11.00 -5.88
CA GLY A 19 2.95 -10.24 -6.89
C GLY A 19 1.81 -9.43 -6.28
N ALA A 20 1.06 -10.03 -5.36
CA ALA A 20 0.01 -9.36 -4.61
C ALA A 20 0.58 -8.21 -3.76
N ALA A 21 1.66 -8.48 -3.02
CA ALA A 21 2.37 -7.50 -2.21
C ALA A 21 2.84 -6.32 -3.06
N ASN A 22 3.60 -6.57 -4.13
CA ASN A 22 4.10 -5.51 -5.02
C ASN A 22 2.97 -4.62 -5.55
N LYS A 23 1.81 -5.22 -5.88
CA LYS A 23 0.65 -4.46 -6.37
C LYS A 23 0.06 -3.57 -5.27
N MET A 24 -0.16 -4.13 -4.07
CA MET A 24 -0.72 -3.39 -2.94
C MET A 24 0.22 -2.27 -2.48
N GLU A 25 1.50 -2.58 -2.31
CA GLU A 25 2.54 -1.65 -1.90
C GLU A 25 2.72 -0.51 -2.89
N SER A 26 2.68 -0.78 -4.20
CA SER A 26 2.80 0.27 -5.23
C SER A 26 1.65 1.30 -5.13
N ILE A 27 0.43 0.84 -4.88
CA ILE A 27 -0.74 1.72 -4.72
C ILE A 27 -0.62 2.51 -3.41
N GLU A 28 -0.17 1.86 -2.33
CA GLU A 28 0.07 2.52 -1.06
C GLU A 28 1.12 3.63 -1.17
N ILE A 29 2.24 3.35 -1.85
CA ILE A 29 3.32 4.32 -2.10
C ILE A 29 2.79 5.51 -2.89
N GLU A 30 2.10 5.27 -4.00
CA GLU A 30 1.53 6.33 -4.85
C GLU A 30 0.55 7.22 -4.07
N PHE A 31 -0.29 6.62 -3.23
CA PHE A 31 -1.24 7.37 -2.40
C PHE A 31 -0.54 8.20 -1.32
N LEU A 32 0.43 7.60 -0.60
CA LEU A 32 1.17 8.29 0.46
C LEU A 32 1.98 9.48 -0.08
N GLU A 33 2.59 9.31 -1.26
CA GLU A 33 3.30 10.40 -1.94
C GLU A 33 2.39 11.59 -2.25
N LYS A 34 1.17 11.33 -2.74
CA LYS A 34 0.17 12.39 -3.04
C LYS A 34 -0.22 13.22 -1.83
N ILE A 35 -0.12 12.67 -0.62
CA ILE A 35 -0.42 13.37 0.64
C ILE A 35 0.85 13.81 1.39
N GLY A 36 2.02 13.74 0.75
CA GLY A 36 3.28 14.22 1.31
C GLY A 36 3.90 13.30 2.37
N ILE A 37 3.49 12.03 2.43
CA ILE A 37 4.06 11.02 3.32
C ILE A 37 5.08 10.19 2.55
N LYS A 38 6.27 10.01 3.14
CA LYS A 38 7.36 9.23 2.54
C LYS A 38 6.98 7.74 2.41
N ASN A 39 7.57 7.09 1.40
CA ASN A 39 7.47 5.64 1.20
C ASN A 39 7.91 4.90 2.48
N PRO A 40 7.03 4.07 3.09
CA PRO A 40 7.33 3.34 4.33
C PRO A 40 8.19 2.07 4.12
N TYR A 41 8.48 1.68 2.88
CA TYR A 41 9.22 0.48 2.50
C TYR A 41 10.71 0.75 2.15
N ILE A 42 11.23 1.94 2.51
CA ILE A 42 12.64 2.35 2.31
C ILE A 42 13.48 2.02 3.54
#